data_AF-A0A6L5FYI2-F1
#
_entry.id   AF-A0A6L5FYI2-F1
#
_cell.length_a   1.000
_cell.length_b   1.000
_cell.length_c   1.000
_cell.angle_alpha   90.00
_cell.angle_beta   90.00
_cell.angle_gamma   90.00
#
_symmetry.space_group_name_H-M   'P 1'
#
loop_
_entity.id
_entity.type
_entity.pdbx_description
1 polymer ?
#
loop_
_entity_poly.entity_id
_entity_poly.type
_entity_poly.pdbx_seq_one_letter_code
_entity_poly.pdbx_strand_id
1 'polypeptide(L)'
;MAWLAYVLLPFTGLPAFLRGRDARMRFHGLQAIFYGFLWPALLFGASYLSAAVTQIVFGLGGLVWLGLLFGTMLGRDPKLPFISEFLTRASEQSV
;
A
#
# COMPACT_ATOMS: atom_id res chain seq x y z
N MET A 1 14.03 -1.39 -8.19
CA MET A 1 14.03 -1.41 -6.71
C MET A 1 12.67 -0.95 -6.17
N ALA A 2 11.56 -1.55 -6.62
CA ALA A 2 10.22 -1.09 -6.24
C ALA A 2 9.81 -1.50 -4.81
N TRP A 3 10.33 -2.63 -4.32
CA TRP A 3 10.07 -3.13 -2.97
C TRP A 3 10.51 -2.16 -1.86
N LEU A 4 11.50 -1.29 -2.14
CA LEU A 4 11.93 -0.24 -1.22
C LEU A 4 10.79 0.72 -0.84
N ALA A 5 9.77 0.86 -1.68
CA ALA A 5 8.59 1.67 -1.37
C ALA A 5 7.89 1.22 -0.09
N TYR A 6 7.97 -0.06 0.27
CA TYR A 6 7.26 -0.66 1.40
C TYR A 6 8.10 -0.79 2.68
N VAL A 7 9.38 -0.40 2.67
CA VAL A 7 10.28 -0.61 3.82
C VAL A 7 9.84 0.18 5.05
N LEU A 8 9.45 1.45 4.87
CA LEU A 8 8.95 2.30 5.94
C LEU A 8 7.72 3.07 5.44
N LEU A 9 6.55 2.46 5.58
CA LEU A 9 5.29 3.09 5.20
C LEU A 9 5.02 4.33 6.09
N PRO A 10 4.45 5.44 5.55
CA PRO A 10 4.34 5.83 4.15
C PRO A 10 5.62 6.52 3.60
N PHE A 11 6.61 6.75 4.46
CA PHE A 11 7.79 7.58 4.21
C PHE A 11 8.66 7.13 3.03
N THR A 12 8.77 5.82 2.78
CA THR A 12 9.48 5.30 1.61
C THR A 12 8.62 5.27 0.34
N GLY A 13 7.29 5.33 0.49
CA GLY A 13 6.35 5.41 -0.62
C GLY A 13 6.38 6.77 -1.33
N LEU A 14 6.52 7.86 -0.57
CA LEU A 14 6.67 9.23 -1.08
C LEU A 14 7.83 9.41 -2.08
N PRO A 15 9.09 9.08 -1.76
CA PRO A 15 10.18 9.17 -2.70
C PRO A 15 10.05 8.18 -3.86
N ALA A 16 9.45 7.00 -3.65
CA ALA A 16 9.18 6.06 -4.74
C ALA A 16 8.15 6.61 -5.73
N PHE A 17 7.14 7.35 -5.26
CA PHE A 17 6.16 8.03 -6.11
C PHE A 17 6.76 9.24 -6.83
N LEU A 18 7.42 10.15 -6.09
CA LEU A 18 7.90 11.42 -6.63
C LEU A 18 9.16 11.28 -7.50
N ARG A 19 10.03 10.31 -7.18
CA ARG A 19 11.34 10.12 -7.83
C ARG A 19 11.49 8.78 -8.55
N GLY A 20 10.40 8.00 -8.66
CA GLY A 20 10.40 6.73 -9.39
C GLY A 20 10.75 6.94 -10.87
N ARG A 21 11.67 6.12 -11.39
CA ARG A 21 12.16 6.18 -12.79
C ARG A 21 11.12 5.69 -13.80
N ASP A 22 10.20 4.87 -13.35
CA ASP A 22 9.27 4.10 -14.15
C ASP A 22 7.90 4.03 -13.47
N ALA A 23 6.82 3.94 -14.27
CA ALA A 23 5.43 3.98 -13.79
C ALA A 23 5.14 2.91 -12.73
N ARG A 24 5.77 1.73 -12.85
CA ARG A 24 5.71 0.66 -11.87
C ARG A 24 6.18 1.12 -10.48
N MET A 25 7.35 1.74 -10.40
CA MET A 25 7.89 2.24 -9.13
C MET A 25 7.00 3.32 -8.51
N ARG A 26 6.42 4.20 -9.34
CA ARG A 26 5.49 5.22 -8.88
C ARG A 26 4.20 4.64 -8.33
N PHE A 27 3.64 3.62 -9.00
CA PHE A 27 2.46 2.89 -8.53
C PHE A 27 2.69 2.22 -7.17
N HIS A 28 3.81 1.52 -6.99
CA HIS A 28 4.16 0.95 -5.68
C HIS A 28 4.36 2.02 -4.61
N GLY A 29 4.90 3.19 -4.98
CA GLY A 29 4.95 4.37 -4.12
C GLY A 29 3.57 4.82 -3.65
N LEU A 30 2.59 4.95 -4.56
CA LEU A 30 1.20 5.27 -4.21
C LEU A 30 0.56 4.21 -3.30
N GLN A 31 0.76 2.94 -3.62
CA GLN A 31 0.26 1.84 -2.77
C GLN A 31 0.83 1.93 -1.36
N ALA A 32 2.13 2.17 -1.22
CA ALA A 32 2.80 2.31 0.06
C ALA A 32 2.31 3.53 0.86
N ILE A 33 2.06 4.67 0.19
CA ILE A 33 1.47 5.85 0.81
C ILE A 33 0.07 5.53 1.32
N PHE A 34 -0.81 5.08 0.43
CA PHE A 34 -2.21 4.80 0.74
C PHE A 34 -2.33 3.79 1.88
N TYR A 35 -1.59 2.70 1.80
CA TYR A 35 -1.58 1.68 2.83
C TYR A 35 -1.00 2.18 4.17
N GLY A 36 0.05 3.01 4.11
CA GLY A 36 0.64 3.66 5.28
C GLY A 36 -0.28 4.63 6.02
N PHE A 37 -1.34 5.13 5.36
CA PHE A 37 -2.40 5.91 6.01
C PHE A 37 -3.61 5.07 6.40
N LEU A 38 -4.07 4.20 5.50
CA LEU A 38 -5.28 3.40 5.68
C LEU A 38 -5.14 2.44 6.86
N TRP A 39 -4.00 1.76 7.01
CA TRP A 39 -3.83 0.75 8.04
C TRP A 39 -3.83 1.35 9.47
N PRO A 40 -3.07 2.43 9.78
CA PRO A 40 -3.21 3.14 11.06
C PRO A 40 -4.62 3.67 11.32
N ALA A 41 -5.31 4.18 10.30
CA ALA A 41 -6.68 4.66 10.44
C ALA A 41 -7.66 3.53 10.81
N LEU A 42 -7.53 2.36 10.17
CA LEU A 42 -8.32 1.17 10.50
C LEU A 42 -8.01 0.65 11.90
N LEU A 43 -6.74 0.66 12.34
CA LEU A 43 -6.36 0.30 13.70
C LEU A 43 -6.98 1.25 14.73
N PHE A 44 -6.96 2.55 14.46
CA PHE A 44 -7.59 3.55 15.31
C PHE A 44 -9.10 3.31 15.40
N GLY A 45 -9.80 3.12 14.28
CA GLY A 45 -11.22 2.80 14.27
C GLY A 45 -11.55 1.49 15.00
N ALA A 46 -10.75 0.44 14.79
CA ALA A 46 -10.92 -0.85 15.45
C ALA A 46 -10.75 -0.79 16.97
N SER A 47 -9.91 0.14 17.46
CA SER A 47 -9.65 0.31 18.88
C SER A 47 -10.89 0.74 19.68
N TYR A 48 -11.85 1.41 19.04
CA TYR A 48 -13.14 1.76 19.62
C TYR A 48 -14.12 0.59 19.73
N LEU A 49 -13.90 -0.49 18.96
CA LEU A 49 -14.80 -1.63 18.91
C LEU A 49 -14.41 -2.69 19.95
N SER A 50 -13.18 -3.19 19.89
CA SER A 50 -12.63 -4.12 20.89
C SER A 50 -11.14 -4.37 20.67
N ALA A 51 -10.49 -4.91 21.71
CA ALA A 51 -9.11 -5.39 21.61
C ALA A 51 -8.96 -6.52 20.57
N ALA A 52 -9.91 -7.46 20.51
CA ALA A 52 -9.87 -8.58 19.57
C ALA A 52 -9.94 -8.10 18.11
N VAL A 53 -10.84 -7.17 17.79
CA VAL A 53 -10.94 -6.60 16.44
C VAL A 53 -9.66 -5.85 16.07
N THR A 54 -9.08 -5.10 17.02
CA THR A 54 -7.79 -4.41 16.81
C THR A 54 -6.66 -5.38 16.48
N GLN A 55 -6.56 -6.50 17.20
CA GLN A 55 -5.57 -7.55 16.94
C GLN A 55 -5.76 -8.19 15.56
N ILE A 56 -7.01 -8.45 15.15
CA ILE A 56 -7.32 -8.98 13.82
C ILE A 56 -6.88 -7.98 12.73
N VAL A 57 -7.22 -6.70 12.88
CA VAL A 57 -6.83 -5.65 11.92
C VAL A 57 -5.31 -5.48 11.86
N PHE A 58 -4.63 -5.59 13.00
CA PHE A 58 -3.17 -5.59 13.06
C PHE A 58 -2.59 -6.78 12.29
N GLY A 59 -3.05 -7.99 12.56
CA GLY A 59 -2.56 -9.20 11.90
C GLY A 59 -2.80 -9.21 10.40
N LEU A 60 -4.03 -8.91 9.96
CA LEU A 60 -4.37 -8.85 8.53
C LEU A 60 -3.57 -7.75 7.82
N GLY A 61 -3.42 -6.59 8.45
CA GLY A 61 -2.60 -5.53 7.88
C GLY A 61 -1.14 -5.97 7.73
N GLY A 62 -0.53 -6.49 8.79
CA GLY A 62 0.83 -7.02 8.73
C GLY A 62 1.02 -8.03 7.60
N LEU A 63 0.09 -8.95 7.40
CA LEU A 63 0.13 -9.92 6.29
C LEU A 63 0.08 -9.25 4.92
N VAL A 64 -0.79 -8.24 4.72
CA VAL A 64 -0.86 -7.48 3.45
C VAL A 64 0.45 -6.73 3.20
N TRP A 65 1.00 -6.08 4.23
CA TRP A 65 2.28 -5.37 4.13
C TRP A 65 3.43 -6.30 3.74
N LEU A 66 3.57 -7.44 4.42
CA LEU A 66 4.59 -8.44 4.10
C LEU A 66 4.39 -9.02 2.70
N GLY A 67 3.14 -9.25 2.28
CA GLY A 67 2.82 -9.70 0.93
C GLY A 67 3.24 -8.70 -0.15
N LEU A 68 3.01 -7.40 0.08
CA LEU A 68 3.45 -6.32 -0.82
C LEU A 68 4.98 -6.24 -0.87
N LEU A 69 5.65 -6.25 0.29
CA LEU A 69 7.10 -6.16 0.40
C LEU A 69 7.79 -7.34 -0.28
N PHE A 70 7.48 -8.56 0.15
CA PHE A 70 8.12 -9.77 -0.36
C PHE A 70 7.66 -10.14 -1.77
N GLY A 71 6.40 -9.91 -2.12
CA GLY A 71 5.92 -10.10 -3.48
C GLY A 71 6.74 -9.27 -4.46
N THR A 72 6.83 -7.96 -4.19
CA THR A 72 7.57 -7.01 -5.04
C THR A 72 9.07 -7.31 -5.04
N MET A 73 9.63 -7.77 -3.92
CA MET A 73 11.03 -8.22 -3.82
C MET A 73 11.30 -9.43 -4.71
N LEU A 74 10.37 -10.38 -4.79
CA LEU A 74 10.43 -11.56 -5.67
C LEU A 74 10.08 -11.24 -7.14
N GLY A 75 9.87 -9.97 -7.48
CA GLY A 75 9.49 -9.55 -8.83
C GLY A 75 8.05 -9.89 -9.21
N ARG A 76 7.24 -10.38 -8.27
CA ARG A 76 5.79 -10.51 -8.43
C ARG A 76 5.17 -9.18 -8.06
N ASP A 77 4.31 -8.62 -8.91
CA ASP A 77 3.63 -7.36 -8.62
C ASP A 77 2.23 -7.65 -8.09
N PRO A 78 2.04 -7.81 -6.76
CA PRO A 78 0.71 -7.97 -6.19
C PRO A 78 -0.13 -6.73 -6.48
N LYS A 79 -1.06 -6.86 -7.42
CA LYS A 79 -2.05 -5.85 -7.72
C LYS A 79 -3.12 -5.90 -6.65
N LEU A 80 -3.28 -4.79 -5.91
CA LEU A 80 -4.45 -4.60 -5.06
C LEU A 80 -5.63 -4.22 -5.97
N PRO A 81 -6.67 -5.06 -6.10
CA PRO A 81 -7.71 -4.90 -7.13
C PRO A 81 -8.39 -3.53 -7.09
N PHE A 82 -8.64 -3.01 -5.88
CA PHE A 82 -9.26 -1.70 -5.67
C PHE A 82 -8.41 -0.52 -6.16
N ILE A 83 -7.08 -0.60 -6.04
CA ILE A 83 -6.18 0.52 -6.41
C ILE A 83 -5.96 0.52 -7.93
N SER A 84 -5.88 -0.66 -8.55
CA SER A 84 -5.80 -0.76 -10.01
C SER A 84 -7.06 -0.22 -10.68
N GLU A 85 -8.26 -0.58 -10.20
CA GLU A 85 -9.50 -0.06 -10.78
C GLU A 85 -9.65 1.45 -10.62
N PHE A 86 -9.33 1.99 -9.44
CA PHE A 86 -9.42 3.43 -9.20
C PHE A 86 -8.47 4.22 -10.11
N LEU A 87 -7.24 3.76 -10.30
CA LEU A 87 -6.26 4.44 -11.14
C LEU A 87 -6.55 4.27 -12.64
N THR A 88 -7.05 3.11 -13.08
CA THR A 88 -7.52 2.94 -14.47
C THR A 88 -8.66 3.91 -14.76
N ARG A 89 -9.66 4.01 -13.87
CA ARG A 89 -10.77 4.96 -14.02
C ARG A 89 -10.32 6.42 -14.00
N ALA A 90 -9.36 6.77 -13.13
CA ALA A 90 -8.81 8.11 -13.09
C ALA A 90 -8.06 8.48 -14.38
N SER A 91 -7.40 7.53 -15.04
CA SER A 91 -6.76 7.75 -16.35
C SER A 91 -7.76 7.88 -17.50
N GLU A 92 -8.89 7.16 -17.44
CA GLU A 92 -9.97 7.24 -18.43
C GLU A 92 -10.75 8.58 -18.35
N GLN A 93 -10.82 9.20 -17.18
CA GLN A 93 -11.47 10.51 -16.99
C GLN A 93 -10.61 11.72 -17.38
N SER A 94 -9.34 11.50 -17.74
CA SER A 94 -8.40 12.57 -18.12
C SER A 94 -8.18 12.72 -19.64
N VAL A 95 -9.06 12.11 -20.46
CA VAL A 95 -9.07 12.21 -21.93
C VAL A 95 -10.30 12.98 -22.41
#